data_AF-A0A968MVL0-F1
#
_entry.id   AF-A0A968MVL0-F1
#
_cell.length_a   1.000
_cell.length_b   1.000
_cell.length_c   1.000
_cell.angle_alpha   90.00
_cell.angle_beta   90.00
_cell.angle_gamma   90.00
#
_symmetry.space_group_name_H-M   'P 1'
#
loop_
_entity.id
_entity.type
_entity.pdbx_description
1 polymer ?
#
loop_
_entity_poly.entity_id
_entity_poly.type
_entity_poly.pdbx_seq_one_letter_code
_entity_poly.pdbx_strand_id
1 'polypeptide(L)'
;MIRFLPLSLLFAFLFTTAHAQTPVLKNKKQLKAAVHHTPSFKAQRITGQNQLKSASLSISPYKSASSASFPKNLKTQDSVKSVFIVKPAGSLKSASALSPTQKGHAFLEKAKTELKISDPANSFTIASNSEDELGHVHIRYNQRYKGVKVYNSDFYLHFSDKNEIMNGRYAVIQSNIDTNPIIGKDEAVNIVKSDLGKLTKVMDLSPEYQRLLDYYGPKVDTVIFQIPKSFNTFSLTYQITIRPNFLEEWIYFVDATNGNILKKQTILNTMAR
;
A
#
# COMPACT_ATOMS: atom_id res chain seq x y z
N MET A 1 63.36 -38.68 -34.98
CA MET A 1 62.89 -38.48 -36.36
C MET A 1 61.61 -39.28 -36.55
N ILE A 2 60.53 -38.59 -36.95
CA ILE A 2 59.56 -38.95 -38.01
C ILE A 2 58.81 -40.30 -37.82
N ARG A 3 57.59 -40.28 -37.23
CA ARG A 3 56.24 -40.26 -37.86
C ARG A 3 55.79 -41.59 -38.49
N PHE A 4 54.71 -42.19 -37.99
CA PHE A 4 53.44 -42.39 -38.71
C PHE A 4 52.27 -42.59 -37.70
N LEU A 5 51.11 -42.05 -38.07
CA LEU A 5 49.83 -41.88 -37.36
C LEU A 5 48.78 -42.85 -37.99
N PRO A 6 47.49 -42.84 -37.62
CA PRO A 6 46.78 -43.22 -36.39
C PRO A 6 45.85 -44.46 -36.61
N LEU A 7 45.23 -44.98 -35.54
CA LEU A 7 43.96 -45.72 -35.66
C LEU A 7 42.89 -45.07 -34.76
N SER A 8 41.94 -44.42 -35.41
CA SER A 8 40.75 -43.81 -34.82
C SER A 8 39.76 -44.88 -34.36
N LEU A 9 39.27 -44.78 -33.12
CA LEU A 9 37.96 -45.34 -32.75
C LEU A 9 37.10 -44.22 -32.19
N LEU A 10 36.14 -43.81 -33.01
CA LEU A 10 35.11 -42.83 -32.72
C LEU A 10 33.95 -43.58 -32.03
N PHE A 11 33.68 -43.32 -30.74
CA PHE A 11 32.47 -43.82 -30.08
C PHE A 11 31.45 -42.69 -30.05
N ALA A 12 30.51 -42.70 -30.99
CA ALA A 12 29.40 -41.77 -31.06
C ALA A 12 28.26 -42.26 -30.12
N PHE A 13 28.05 -41.58 -29.00
CA PHE A 13 26.82 -41.73 -28.21
C PHE A 13 25.75 -40.78 -28.76
N LEU A 14 24.80 -41.35 -29.52
CA LEU A 14 23.56 -40.71 -29.93
C LEU A 14 22.57 -40.71 -28.75
N PHE A 15 22.33 -39.56 -28.13
CA PHE A 15 21.15 -39.37 -27.27
C PHE A 15 19.95 -38.99 -28.14
N THR A 16 19.08 -39.96 -28.41
CA THR A 16 17.77 -39.73 -29.03
C THR A 16 16.83 -39.08 -28.02
N THR A 17 16.35 -37.87 -28.31
CA THR A 17 15.23 -37.25 -27.58
C THR A 17 13.92 -37.90 -28.01
N ALA A 18 13.28 -38.65 -27.10
CA ALA A 18 11.92 -39.12 -27.30
C ALA A 18 10.94 -37.93 -27.21
N HIS A 19 10.46 -37.48 -28.36
CA HIS A 19 9.27 -36.62 -28.45
C HIS A 19 8.03 -37.52 -28.37
N ALA A 20 7.32 -37.48 -27.25
CA ALA A 20 5.98 -38.05 -27.17
C ALA A 20 5.02 -37.19 -28.02
N GLN A 21 4.64 -37.68 -29.19
CA GLN A 21 3.53 -37.14 -29.98
C GLN A 21 2.23 -37.81 -29.52
N THR A 22 1.30 -37.04 -28.96
CA THR A 22 -0.08 -37.48 -28.74
C THR A 22 -0.84 -37.44 -30.08
N PRO A 23 -1.71 -38.42 -30.36
CA PRO A 23 -2.46 -38.46 -31.61
C PRO A 23 -3.58 -37.41 -31.62
N VAL A 24 -3.57 -36.58 -32.68
CA VAL A 24 -4.63 -35.61 -32.97
C VAL A 24 -5.87 -36.34 -33.48
N LEU A 25 -6.91 -36.42 -32.65
CA LEU A 25 -8.26 -36.76 -33.07
C LEU A 25 -8.82 -35.65 -33.97
N LYS A 26 -8.94 -35.93 -35.28
CA LYS A 26 -9.69 -35.10 -36.22
C LYS A 26 -11.17 -35.21 -35.91
N ASN A 27 -11.72 -34.21 -35.23
CA ASN A 27 -13.17 -33.97 -35.20
C ASN A 27 -13.46 -32.60 -35.80
N LYS A 28 -13.84 -32.58 -37.09
CA LYS A 28 -14.39 -31.41 -37.78
C LYS A 28 -15.80 -31.16 -37.25
N LYS A 29 -15.92 -30.31 -36.24
CA LYS A 29 -17.12 -29.47 -36.05
C LYS A 29 -16.68 -28.02 -36.07
N GLN A 30 -17.29 -27.25 -36.97
CA GLN A 30 -17.02 -25.84 -37.23
C GLN A 30 -17.03 -25.03 -35.93
N LEU A 31 -15.85 -24.59 -35.48
CA LEU A 31 -15.73 -23.51 -34.51
C LEU A 31 -16.01 -22.21 -35.25
N LYS A 32 -17.21 -21.65 -35.05
CA LYS A 32 -17.48 -20.25 -35.40
C LYS A 32 -16.46 -19.38 -34.67
N ALA A 33 -15.81 -18.48 -35.40
CA ALA A 33 -14.85 -17.55 -34.85
C ALA A 33 -15.46 -16.83 -33.64
N ALA A 34 -14.82 -16.93 -32.48
CA ALA A 34 -15.16 -16.12 -31.33
C ALA A 34 -14.83 -14.66 -31.68
N VAL A 35 -15.87 -13.85 -31.78
CA VAL A 35 -15.79 -12.40 -31.98
C VAL A 35 -15.12 -11.82 -30.75
N HIS A 36 -13.87 -11.38 -30.87
CA HIS A 36 -13.26 -10.51 -29.87
C HIS A 36 -14.00 -9.16 -29.91
N HIS A 37 -14.92 -8.96 -28.96
CA HIS A 37 -15.45 -7.64 -28.68
C HIS A 37 -14.35 -6.81 -28.01
N THR A 38 -13.57 -6.09 -28.82
CA THR A 38 -12.85 -4.91 -28.35
C THR A 38 -13.90 -3.84 -28.01
N PRO A 39 -13.98 -3.33 -26.77
CA PRO A 39 -14.84 -2.18 -26.50
C PRO A 39 -14.26 -0.96 -27.21
N SER A 40 -14.79 -0.67 -28.40
CA SER A 40 -14.57 0.58 -29.10
C SER A 40 -15.37 1.67 -28.40
N PHE A 41 -14.70 2.57 -27.70
CA PHE A 41 -15.32 3.78 -27.19
C PHE A 41 -15.53 4.74 -28.37
N LYS A 42 -16.77 4.87 -28.86
CA LYS A 42 -17.15 6.00 -29.72
C LYS A 42 -17.53 7.18 -28.83
N ALA A 43 -16.69 8.21 -28.79
CA ALA A 43 -17.07 9.48 -28.19
C ALA A 43 -18.21 10.10 -29.02
N GLN A 44 -19.43 10.07 -28.49
CA GLN A 44 -20.55 10.79 -29.08
C GLN A 44 -20.49 12.24 -28.57
N ARG A 45 -20.26 13.21 -29.47
CA ARG A 45 -20.39 14.62 -29.10
C ARG A 45 -21.87 14.87 -28.77
N ILE A 46 -22.13 15.20 -27.51
CA ILE A 46 -23.46 15.66 -27.09
C ILE A 46 -23.59 17.10 -27.58
N THR A 47 -24.28 17.30 -28.71
CA THR A 47 -24.71 18.63 -29.16
C THR A 47 -25.97 19.01 -28.40
N GLY A 48 -25.84 19.17 -27.08
CA GLY A 48 -26.90 19.71 -26.24
C GLY A 48 -26.58 21.18 -25.97
N GLN A 49 -27.36 22.10 -26.54
CA GLN A 49 -27.43 23.48 -26.04
C GLN A 49 -28.11 23.47 -24.67
N ASN A 50 -27.45 22.94 -23.65
CA ASN A 50 -27.75 23.33 -22.29
C ASN A 50 -26.97 24.63 -22.06
N GLN A 51 -27.71 25.74 -22.02
CA GLN A 51 -27.24 26.94 -21.37
C GLN A 51 -27.03 26.63 -19.89
N LEU A 52 -25.91 26.00 -19.56
CA LEU A 52 -25.36 26.06 -18.22
C LEU A 52 -24.97 27.51 -18.03
N LYS A 53 -25.84 28.28 -17.35
CA LYS A 53 -25.40 29.52 -16.71
C LYS A 53 -24.18 29.13 -15.89
N SER A 54 -23.02 29.59 -16.32
CA SER A 54 -21.80 29.57 -15.55
C SER A 54 -22.11 30.31 -14.25
N ALA A 55 -22.51 29.56 -13.22
CA ALA A 55 -22.49 30.06 -11.87
C ALA A 55 -21.01 30.27 -11.57
N SER A 56 -20.55 31.51 -11.73
CA SER A 56 -19.36 31.97 -11.07
C SER A 56 -19.53 31.63 -9.60
N LEU A 57 -18.84 30.58 -9.14
CA LEU A 57 -18.67 30.30 -7.73
C LEU A 57 -18.06 31.58 -7.16
N SER A 58 -18.88 32.38 -6.49
CA SER A 58 -18.41 33.51 -5.73
C SER A 58 -17.48 32.95 -4.66
N ILE A 59 -16.17 33.14 -4.89
CA ILE A 59 -15.13 32.86 -3.92
C ILE A 59 -15.34 33.89 -2.82
N SER A 60 -16.20 33.57 -1.86
CA SER A 60 -16.24 34.31 -0.61
C SER A 60 -14.92 34.02 0.10
N PRO A 61 -14.11 35.02 0.48
CA PRO A 61 -12.91 34.79 1.26
C PRO A 61 -13.36 34.29 2.65
N TYR A 62 -13.25 32.99 2.88
CA TYR A 62 -13.70 32.39 4.12
C TYR A 62 -12.75 32.74 5.25
N LYS A 63 -13.29 33.38 6.29
CA LYS A 63 -12.63 33.52 7.58
C LYS A 63 -12.32 32.12 8.11
N SER A 64 -11.04 31.77 8.21
CA SER A 64 -10.59 30.68 9.07
C SER A 64 -11.15 30.93 10.48
N ALA A 65 -12.14 30.15 10.89
CA ALA A 65 -12.46 30.03 12.30
C ALA A 65 -11.27 29.32 12.92
N SER A 66 -10.36 30.13 13.46
CA SER A 66 -9.19 29.71 14.22
C SER A 66 -9.63 29.06 15.52
N SER A 67 -10.06 27.80 15.43
CA SER A 67 -10.07 26.90 16.57
C SER A 67 -9.69 25.48 16.12
N ALA A 68 -8.70 25.39 15.23
CA ALA A 68 -7.84 24.23 15.21
C ALA A 68 -6.98 24.31 16.49
N SER A 69 -7.49 23.76 17.59
CA SER A 69 -6.64 23.47 18.74
C SER A 69 -5.74 22.30 18.34
N PHE A 70 -4.61 22.62 17.72
CA PHE A 70 -3.47 21.71 17.76
C PHE A 70 -3.07 21.61 19.23
N PRO A 71 -3.00 20.42 19.84
CA PRO A 71 -2.30 20.31 21.11
C PRO A 71 -0.87 20.82 20.87
N LYS A 72 -0.57 22.00 21.40
CA LYS A 72 0.72 22.71 21.23
C LYS A 72 1.92 21.97 21.84
N ASN A 73 1.71 20.76 22.37
CA ASN A 73 2.73 19.97 23.05
C ASN A 73 2.68 18.50 22.60
N LEU A 74 2.97 18.22 21.33
CA LEU A 74 3.67 16.98 21.00
C LEU A 74 5.06 17.38 20.48
N LYS A 75 6.06 17.37 21.37
CA LYS A 75 7.46 17.24 20.96
C LYS A 75 7.63 15.85 20.35
N THR A 76 7.13 15.62 19.16
CA THR A 76 7.43 14.39 18.41
C THR A 76 8.34 14.76 17.27
N GLN A 77 9.52 14.14 17.26
CA GLN A 77 10.44 14.09 16.12
C GLN A 77 9.83 13.32 14.92
N ASP A 78 8.55 12.94 15.01
CA ASP A 78 7.74 12.29 13.97
C ASP A 78 7.13 13.33 13.02
N SER A 79 7.37 13.14 11.73
CA SER A 79 6.80 13.90 10.62
C SER A 79 5.47 13.31 10.12
N VAL A 80 5.09 12.15 10.65
CA VAL A 80 3.71 11.66 10.61
C VAL A 80 2.87 12.51 11.57
N LYS A 81 1.95 13.29 11.01
CA LYS A 81 1.11 14.25 11.72
C LYS A 81 -0.19 13.61 12.15
N SER A 82 -0.56 13.82 13.40
CA SER A 82 -1.94 13.60 13.84
C SER A 82 -2.84 14.71 13.29
N VAL A 83 -4.01 14.33 12.80
CA VAL A 83 -5.01 15.26 12.27
C VAL A 83 -6.32 15.08 13.03
N PHE A 84 -6.94 16.21 13.38
CA PHE A 84 -8.31 16.29 13.86
C PHE A 84 -8.94 17.54 13.25
N ILE A 85 -9.79 17.36 12.25
CA ILE A 85 -10.49 18.45 11.55
C ILE A 85 -11.98 18.20 11.72
N VAL A 86 -12.72 19.22 12.16
CA VAL A 86 -14.18 19.20 12.25
C VAL A 86 -14.71 20.32 11.37
N LYS A 87 -15.62 19.99 10.45
CA LYS A 87 -16.32 20.95 9.60
C LYS A 87 -17.83 20.74 9.77
N PRO A 88 -18.64 21.79 9.91
CA PRO A 88 -20.10 21.64 9.87
C PRO A 88 -20.50 21.10 8.50
N ALA A 89 -21.48 20.20 8.46
CA ALA A 89 -21.99 19.67 7.21
C ALA A 89 -22.60 20.81 6.36
N GLY A 90 -22.20 20.89 5.09
CA GLY A 90 -22.74 21.89 4.17
C GLY A 90 -24.21 21.58 3.84
N SER A 91 -25.07 22.60 3.89
CA SER A 91 -26.53 22.50 3.66
C SER A 91 -26.95 22.28 2.19
N LEU A 92 -26.10 21.65 1.38
CA LEU A 92 -26.39 21.40 -0.03
C LEU A 92 -27.16 20.09 -0.20
N LYS A 93 -28.42 20.19 -0.63
CA LYS A 93 -29.32 19.06 -0.97
C LYS A 93 -28.77 18.09 -2.03
N SER A 94 -27.70 18.46 -2.74
CA SER A 94 -26.98 17.62 -3.69
C SER A 94 -25.83 16.81 -3.08
N ALA A 95 -25.42 17.11 -1.84
CA ALA A 95 -24.41 16.34 -1.10
C ALA A 95 -24.97 15.01 -0.54
N SER A 96 -26.30 14.91 -0.35
CA SER A 96 -26.98 13.68 0.05
C SER A 96 -27.03 12.61 -1.06
N ALA A 97 -26.83 13.00 -2.33
CA ALA A 97 -26.82 12.07 -3.47
C ALA A 97 -25.44 11.46 -3.77
N LEU A 98 -24.39 11.87 -3.07
CA LEU A 98 -23.04 11.36 -3.27
C LEU A 98 -22.82 10.04 -2.53
N SER A 99 -22.16 9.08 -3.18
CA SER A 99 -21.69 7.87 -2.51
C SER A 99 -20.67 8.22 -1.41
N PRO A 100 -20.49 7.34 -0.39
CA PRO A 100 -19.44 7.49 0.62
C PRO A 100 -18.08 7.88 0.01
N THR A 101 -17.64 7.13 -1.00
CA THR A 101 -16.39 7.39 -1.72
C THR A 101 -16.34 8.78 -2.32
N GLN A 102 -17.41 9.24 -2.97
CA GLN A 102 -17.47 10.59 -3.55
C GLN A 102 -17.42 11.68 -2.48
N LYS A 103 -18.10 11.50 -1.34
CA LYS A 103 -18.01 12.40 -0.18
C LYS A 103 -16.58 12.51 0.34
N GLY A 104 -15.91 11.36 0.51
CA GLY A 104 -14.52 11.31 0.95
C GLY A 104 -13.55 12.01 0.01
N HIS A 105 -13.64 11.76 -1.30
CA HIS A 105 -12.82 12.46 -2.29
C HIS A 105 -13.07 13.97 -2.29
N ALA A 106 -14.34 14.40 -2.24
CA ALA A 106 -14.69 15.81 -2.21
C ALA A 106 -14.16 16.51 -0.95
N PHE A 107 -14.21 15.86 0.21
CA PHE A 107 -13.62 16.38 1.45
C PHE A 107 -12.11 16.57 1.30
N LEU A 108 -11.40 15.56 0.82
CA LEU A 108 -9.94 15.59 0.69
C LEU A 108 -9.47 16.63 -0.31
N GLU A 109 -10.17 16.79 -1.45
CA GLU A 109 -9.87 17.85 -2.42
C GLU A 109 -10.02 19.25 -1.84
N LYS A 110 -11.04 19.48 -1.00
CA LYS A 110 -11.21 20.77 -0.30
C LYS A 110 -10.15 20.99 0.77
N ALA A 111 -9.73 19.93 1.47
CA ALA A 111 -8.75 20.00 2.57
C ALA A 111 -7.29 20.01 2.09
N LYS A 112 -7.02 19.77 0.80
CA LYS A 112 -5.67 19.49 0.28
C LYS A 112 -4.61 20.55 0.61
N THR A 113 -4.98 21.84 0.56
CA THR A 113 -4.08 22.95 0.91
C THR A 113 -3.73 22.96 2.40
N GLU A 114 -4.73 22.75 3.28
CA GLU A 114 -4.55 22.65 4.73
C GLU A 114 -3.67 21.43 5.08
N LEU A 115 -3.92 20.31 4.39
CA LEU A 115 -3.17 19.07 4.58
C LEU A 115 -1.76 19.13 3.98
N LYS A 116 -1.46 20.08 3.09
CA LYS A 116 -0.23 20.15 2.30
C LYS A 116 -0.01 18.90 1.43
N ILE A 117 -1.09 18.42 0.83
CA ILE A 117 -1.09 17.30 -0.13
C ILE A 117 -1.56 17.87 -1.47
N SER A 118 -0.74 17.78 -2.51
CA SER A 118 -1.07 18.35 -3.82
C SER A 118 -2.11 17.52 -4.58
N ASP A 119 -2.04 16.19 -4.46
CA ASP A 119 -2.88 15.24 -5.16
C ASP A 119 -3.43 14.18 -4.18
N PRO A 120 -4.55 14.48 -3.49
CA PRO A 120 -5.17 13.56 -2.57
C PRO A 120 -5.63 12.25 -3.22
N ALA A 121 -6.08 12.28 -4.48
CA ALA A 121 -6.59 11.11 -5.19
C ALA A 121 -5.51 10.02 -5.35
N ASN A 122 -4.27 10.42 -5.64
CA ASN A 122 -3.13 9.49 -5.72
C ASN A 122 -2.43 9.27 -4.36
N SER A 123 -2.63 10.18 -3.42
CA SER A 123 -2.01 10.09 -2.09
C SER A 123 -2.81 9.25 -1.10
N PHE A 124 -4.10 9.02 -1.33
CA PHE A 124 -4.96 8.31 -0.38
C PHE A 124 -5.86 7.27 -1.06
N THR A 125 -5.89 6.08 -0.47
CA THR A 125 -6.71 4.95 -0.93
C THR A 125 -7.70 4.54 0.14
N ILE A 126 -8.95 4.25 -0.23
CA ILE A 126 -9.95 3.75 0.71
C ILE A 126 -9.57 2.33 1.12
N ALA A 127 -9.39 2.12 2.41
CA ALA A 127 -9.13 0.81 3.01
C ALA A 127 -10.44 0.11 3.39
N SER A 128 -11.42 0.86 3.88
CA SER A 128 -12.77 0.37 4.17
C SER A 128 -13.76 1.53 4.21
N ASN A 129 -15.04 1.22 4.03
CA ASN A 129 -16.13 2.15 4.34
C ASN A 129 -17.32 1.40 4.92
N SER A 130 -18.07 2.05 5.79
CA SER A 130 -19.27 1.52 6.42
C SER A 130 -20.27 2.64 6.73
N GLU A 131 -21.52 2.26 6.90
CA GLU A 131 -22.60 3.14 7.37
C GLU A 131 -23.18 2.53 8.65
N ASP A 132 -23.45 3.37 9.65
CA ASP A 132 -24.07 2.94 10.91
C ASP A 132 -25.61 3.01 10.83
N GLU A 133 -26.29 2.51 11.87
CA GLU A 133 -27.77 2.49 11.95
C GLU A 133 -28.40 3.89 11.96
N LEU A 134 -27.61 4.94 12.23
CA LEU A 134 -28.03 6.34 12.24
C LEU A 134 -27.77 7.04 10.89
N GLY A 135 -27.24 6.31 9.89
CA GLY A 135 -26.90 6.85 8.58
C GLY A 135 -25.57 7.61 8.55
N HIS A 136 -24.73 7.50 9.59
CA HIS A 136 -23.40 8.09 9.57
C HIS A 136 -22.45 7.22 8.76
N VAL A 137 -21.63 7.87 7.94
CA VAL A 137 -20.67 7.20 7.06
C VAL A 137 -19.27 7.28 7.66
N HIS A 138 -18.59 6.15 7.71
CA HIS A 138 -17.22 6.00 8.17
C HIS A 138 -16.35 5.51 7.02
N ILE A 139 -15.26 6.21 6.71
CA ILE A 139 -14.35 5.82 5.64
C ILE A 139 -12.93 5.80 6.17
N ARG A 140 -12.29 4.64 6.16
CA ARG A 140 -10.87 4.50 6.49
C ARG A 140 -10.04 4.72 5.23
N TYR A 141 -9.05 5.58 5.32
CA TYR A 141 -8.05 5.81 4.27
C TYR A 141 -6.68 5.30 4.68
N ASN A 142 -5.89 4.85 3.70
CA ASN A 142 -4.46 4.61 3.83
C ASN A 142 -3.72 5.54 2.88
N GLN A 143 -2.66 6.17 3.39
CA GLN A 143 -1.79 6.99 2.56
C GLN A 143 -0.88 6.13 1.68
N ARG A 144 -0.70 6.58 0.44
CA ARG A 144 0.21 6.05 -0.56
C ARG A 144 1.20 7.14 -0.99
N TYR A 145 2.40 6.72 -1.36
CA TYR A 145 3.39 7.53 -2.05
C TYR A 145 3.89 6.74 -3.26
N LYS A 146 3.62 7.23 -4.47
CA LYS A 146 3.89 6.53 -5.73
C LYS A 146 3.39 5.06 -5.71
N GLY A 147 2.20 4.83 -5.16
CA GLY A 147 1.58 3.50 -5.03
C GLY A 147 2.04 2.67 -3.81
N VAL A 148 3.15 3.01 -3.15
CA VAL A 148 3.65 2.30 -1.96
C VAL A 148 2.93 2.81 -0.71
N LYS A 149 2.54 1.91 0.20
CA LYS A 149 1.88 2.28 1.46
C LYS A 149 2.82 3.10 2.34
N VAL A 150 2.34 4.21 2.90
CA VAL A 150 3.07 4.94 3.93
C VAL A 150 2.75 4.32 5.29
N TYR A 151 3.78 3.88 5.99
CA TYR A 151 3.64 3.21 7.28
C TYR A 151 3.00 4.13 8.33
N ASN A 152 2.02 3.60 9.08
CA ASN A 152 1.32 4.29 10.17
C ASN A 152 0.70 5.65 9.78
N SER A 153 0.27 5.76 8.51
CA SER A 153 -0.40 6.93 7.94
C SER A 153 -1.79 6.56 7.43
N ASP A 154 -2.69 6.32 8.37
CA ASP A 154 -4.10 6.07 8.13
C ASP A 154 -5.00 6.99 8.98
N PHE A 155 -6.15 7.33 8.42
CA PHE A 155 -7.14 8.18 9.06
C PHE A 155 -8.55 7.76 8.69
N TYR A 156 -9.51 8.21 9.48
CA TYR A 156 -10.92 8.07 9.22
C TYR A 156 -11.52 9.40 8.80
N LEU A 157 -12.49 9.33 7.89
CA LEU A 157 -13.46 10.38 7.66
C LEU A 157 -14.81 9.91 8.20
N HIS A 158 -15.43 10.74 9.01
CA HIS A 158 -16.77 10.55 9.54
C HIS A 158 -17.69 11.61 8.93
N PHE A 159 -18.79 11.17 8.33
CA PHE A 159 -19.81 12.06 7.78
C PHE A 159 -21.13 11.82 8.51
N SER A 160 -21.72 12.89 9.02
CA SER A 160 -23.04 12.93 9.64
C SER A 160 -23.81 14.14 9.11
N ASP A 161 -25.09 14.24 9.46
CA ASP A 161 -25.93 15.40 9.11
C ASP A 161 -25.42 16.72 9.71
N LYS A 162 -24.62 16.65 10.78
CA LYS A 162 -24.12 17.82 11.51
C LYS A 162 -22.70 18.17 11.15
N ASN A 163 -21.84 17.16 11.01
CA ASN A 163 -20.39 17.35 10.92
C ASN A 163 -19.73 16.38 9.92
N GLU A 164 -18.67 16.87 9.29
CA GLU A 164 -17.64 16.12 8.58
C GLU A 164 -16.36 16.17 9.43
N ILE A 165 -15.87 15.01 9.87
CA ILE A 165 -14.72 14.90 10.79
C ILE A 165 -13.62 14.07 10.15
N MET A 166 -12.38 14.53 10.20
CA MET A 166 -11.18 13.75 9.87
C MET A 166 -10.35 13.53 11.12
N ASN A 167 -10.02 12.28 11.43
CA ASN A 167 -9.19 11.90 12.58
C ASN A 167 -8.19 10.81 12.21
N GLY A 168 -6.96 10.92 12.70
CA GLY A 168 -5.95 9.89 12.51
C GLY A 168 -4.61 10.49 12.17
N ARG A 169 -3.87 9.86 11.25
CA ARG A 169 -2.49 10.23 10.93
C ARG A 169 -2.24 10.26 9.43
N TYR A 170 -1.37 11.18 9.01
CA TYR A 170 -0.84 11.22 7.66
C TYR A 170 0.53 11.90 7.64
N ALA A 171 1.33 11.63 6.61
CA ALA A 171 2.66 12.22 6.42
C ALA A 171 2.65 13.28 5.31
N VAL A 172 3.49 14.31 5.46
CA VAL A 172 3.78 15.26 4.37
C VAL A 172 5.17 14.92 3.81
N ILE A 173 5.22 14.08 2.79
CA ILE A 173 6.47 13.61 2.21
C ILE A 173 6.98 14.64 1.20
N GLN A 174 8.08 15.32 1.54
CA GLN A 174 8.72 16.31 0.67
C GLN A 174 9.90 15.72 -0.11
N SER A 175 10.47 14.61 0.38
CA SER A 175 11.56 13.92 -0.30
C SER A 175 11.07 13.25 -1.59
N ASN A 176 11.93 13.25 -2.60
CA ASN A 176 11.74 12.40 -3.78
C ASN A 176 12.32 11.02 -3.47
N ILE A 177 11.46 10.08 -3.07
CA ILE A 177 11.88 8.72 -2.70
C ILE A 177 11.79 7.85 -3.96
N ASP A 178 12.84 7.09 -4.24
CA ASP A 178 12.78 6.00 -5.21
C ASP A 178 12.03 4.81 -4.58
N THR A 179 11.04 4.29 -5.30
CA THR A 179 10.21 3.18 -4.85
C THR A 179 10.62 1.84 -5.43
N ASN A 180 11.76 1.80 -6.12
CA ASN A 180 12.37 0.56 -6.60
C ASN A 180 13.36 0.02 -5.55
N PRO A 181 13.11 -1.17 -4.98
CA PRO A 181 14.07 -1.77 -4.04
C PRO A 181 15.35 -2.19 -4.77
N ILE A 182 16.49 -2.03 -4.11
CA ILE A 182 17.79 -2.49 -4.59
C ILE A 182 18.08 -3.90 -4.07
N ILE A 183 17.77 -4.14 -2.78
CA ILE A 183 17.91 -5.48 -2.18
C ILE A 183 16.60 -6.27 -2.25
N GLY A 184 16.73 -7.59 -2.39
CA GLY A 184 15.57 -8.49 -2.44
C GLY A 184 14.92 -8.71 -1.08
N LYS A 185 13.66 -9.17 -1.07
CA LYS A 185 12.96 -9.52 0.18
C LYS A 185 13.66 -10.65 0.94
N ASP A 186 14.15 -11.68 0.24
CA ASP A 186 14.83 -12.82 0.87
C ASP A 186 16.16 -12.40 1.51
N GLU A 187 16.89 -11.49 0.85
CA GLU A 187 18.10 -10.89 1.40
C GLU A 187 17.80 -10.11 2.68
N ALA A 188 16.76 -9.26 2.67
CA ALA A 188 16.32 -8.54 3.86
C ALA A 188 15.91 -9.49 5.01
N VAL A 189 15.23 -10.60 4.70
CA VAL A 189 14.89 -11.63 5.68
C VAL A 189 16.14 -12.29 6.26
N ASN A 190 17.17 -12.55 5.44
CA ASN A 190 18.44 -13.10 5.92
C ASN A 190 19.18 -12.12 6.84
N ILE A 191 19.16 -10.82 6.53
CA ILE A 191 19.69 -9.76 7.40
C ILE A 191 18.97 -9.80 8.76
N VAL A 192 17.65 -9.87 8.76
CA VAL A 192 16.84 -9.94 9.99
C VAL A 192 17.12 -11.21 10.79
N LYS A 193 17.19 -12.39 10.15
CA LYS A 193 17.51 -13.66 10.82
C LYS A 193 18.90 -13.63 11.47
N SER A 194 19.89 -13.06 10.77
CA SER A 194 21.26 -12.91 11.30
C SER A 194 21.33 -11.96 12.50
N ASP A 195 20.59 -10.85 12.47
CA ASP A 195 20.49 -9.95 13.62
C ASP A 195 19.74 -10.61 14.80
N LEU A 196 18.62 -11.29 14.54
CA LEU A 196 17.84 -11.97 15.57
C LEU A 196 18.60 -13.10 16.28
N GLY A 197 19.42 -13.85 15.55
CA GLY A 197 20.27 -14.90 16.13
C GLY A 197 21.28 -14.38 17.17
N LYS A 198 21.55 -13.08 17.20
CA LYS A 198 22.38 -12.42 18.23
C LYS A 198 21.57 -11.98 19.46
N LEU A 199 20.25 -11.89 19.34
CA LEU A 199 19.35 -11.35 20.37
C LEU A 199 18.58 -12.44 21.12
N THR A 200 18.18 -13.49 20.42
CA THR A 200 17.38 -14.58 20.98
C THR A 200 17.72 -15.91 20.31
N LYS A 201 17.24 -17.00 20.89
CA LYS A 201 17.37 -18.33 20.30
C LYS A 201 16.37 -18.48 19.16
N VAL A 202 16.89 -18.66 17.95
CA VAL A 202 16.10 -18.98 16.77
C VAL A 202 15.84 -20.49 16.75
N MET A 203 14.58 -20.87 16.68
CA MET A 203 14.12 -22.26 16.66
C MET A 203 13.04 -22.44 15.61
N ASP A 204 13.09 -23.54 14.89
CA ASP A 204 12.01 -23.90 13.97
C ASP A 204 10.75 -24.22 14.76
N LEU A 205 9.63 -23.65 14.29
CA LEU A 205 8.31 -23.97 14.82
C LEU A 205 7.83 -25.28 14.21
N SER A 206 7.40 -26.22 15.07
CA SER A 206 6.75 -27.46 14.62
C SER A 206 5.50 -27.14 13.79
N PRO A 207 5.05 -28.04 12.90
CA PRO A 207 3.82 -27.81 12.13
C PRO A 207 2.59 -27.54 12.99
N GLU A 208 2.54 -28.09 14.21
CA GLU A 208 1.49 -27.80 15.19
C GLU A 208 1.54 -26.35 15.68
N TYR A 209 2.72 -25.86 16.06
CA TYR A 209 2.91 -24.48 16.49
C TYR A 209 2.70 -23.47 15.37
N GLN A 210 3.09 -23.80 14.13
CA GLN A 210 2.82 -22.95 12.97
C GLN A 210 1.30 -22.75 12.76
N ARG A 211 0.51 -23.83 12.87
CA ARG A 211 -0.96 -23.75 12.80
C ARG A 211 -1.55 -22.97 13.97
N LEU A 212 -1.09 -23.24 15.19
CA LEU A 212 -1.60 -22.56 16.40
C LEU A 212 -1.35 -21.04 16.34
N LEU A 213 -0.21 -20.62 15.79
CA LEU A 213 0.19 -19.22 15.70
C LEU A 213 -0.22 -18.54 14.38
N ASP A 214 -0.86 -19.26 13.46
CA ASP A 214 -1.09 -18.83 12.07
C ASP A 214 0.16 -18.18 11.42
N TYR A 215 1.29 -18.88 11.58
CA TYR A 215 2.59 -18.39 11.16
C TYR A 215 3.37 -19.48 10.39
N TYR A 216 3.55 -19.24 9.09
CA TYR A 216 4.25 -20.15 8.17
C TYR A 216 5.57 -19.59 7.64
N GLY A 217 6.02 -18.46 8.19
CA GLY A 217 7.26 -17.80 7.80
C GLY A 217 7.17 -16.28 7.89
N PRO A 218 8.31 -15.58 7.66
CA PRO A 218 8.35 -14.12 7.75
C PRO A 218 7.40 -13.46 6.75
N LYS A 219 6.60 -12.50 7.21
CA LYS A 219 5.74 -11.67 6.37
C LYS A 219 6.50 -10.39 6.01
N VAL A 220 6.56 -10.05 4.72
CA VAL A 220 7.37 -8.91 4.21
C VAL A 220 6.52 -7.95 3.39
N ASP A 221 6.23 -6.79 3.98
CA ASP A 221 5.53 -5.67 3.34
C ASP A 221 6.52 -4.58 2.91
N THR A 222 6.34 -4.04 1.71
CA THR A 222 7.11 -2.88 1.24
C THR A 222 6.35 -1.60 1.58
N VAL A 223 6.97 -0.73 2.37
CA VAL A 223 6.36 0.50 2.88
C VAL A 223 7.30 1.71 2.71
N ILE A 224 6.73 2.90 2.68
CA ILE A 224 7.46 4.13 2.95
C ILE A 224 7.47 4.35 4.45
N PHE A 225 8.65 4.37 5.04
CA PHE A 225 8.85 4.48 6.48
C PHE A 225 9.60 5.76 6.83
N GLN A 226 9.15 6.46 7.87
CA GLN A 226 9.89 7.61 8.40
C GLN A 226 11.10 7.10 9.18
N ILE A 227 12.29 7.55 8.81
CA ILE A 227 13.52 7.19 9.51
C ILE A 227 13.47 7.75 10.94
N PRO A 228 13.59 6.90 11.99
CA PRO A 228 13.54 7.35 13.37
C PRO A 228 14.62 8.38 13.66
N LYS A 229 14.31 9.36 14.51
CA LYS A 229 15.22 10.45 14.89
C LYS A 229 15.65 11.37 13.73
N SER A 230 15.03 11.24 12.55
CA SER A 230 15.23 12.16 11.42
C SER A 230 13.95 12.92 11.14
N PHE A 231 14.07 14.24 10.97
CA PHE A 231 12.94 15.09 10.64
C PHE A 231 12.65 15.03 9.14
N ASN A 232 11.43 14.62 8.80
CA ASN A 232 10.87 14.56 7.45
C ASN A 232 11.67 13.71 6.45
N THR A 233 12.46 12.77 6.96
CA THR A 233 13.23 11.83 6.14
C THR A 233 12.51 10.50 6.10
N PHE A 234 12.30 9.99 4.89
CA PHE A 234 11.59 8.75 4.63
C PHE A 234 12.44 7.86 3.72
N SER A 235 12.32 6.55 3.90
CA SER A 235 12.98 5.54 3.08
C SER A 235 11.97 4.51 2.57
N LEU A 236 12.28 3.89 1.42
CA LEU A 236 11.65 2.66 0.98
C LEU A 236 12.16 1.53 1.87
N THR A 237 11.25 0.82 2.53
CA THR A 237 11.60 -0.07 3.64
C THR A 237 10.79 -1.36 3.57
N TYR A 238 11.43 -2.48 3.86
CA TYR A 238 10.76 -3.73 4.16
C TYR A 238 10.37 -3.76 5.63
N GLN A 239 9.07 -3.80 5.90
CA GLN A 239 8.51 -4.17 7.19
C GLN A 239 8.44 -5.70 7.24
N ILE A 240 9.22 -6.31 8.13
CA ILE A 240 9.36 -7.75 8.26
C ILE A 240 8.82 -8.17 9.62
N THR A 241 7.71 -8.92 9.61
CA THR A 241 7.18 -9.58 10.80
C THR A 241 7.66 -11.02 10.85
N ILE A 242 8.33 -11.40 11.94
CA ILE A 242 9.02 -12.69 12.07
C ILE A 242 8.91 -13.22 13.50
N ARG A 243 8.69 -14.54 13.62
CA ARG A 243 8.76 -15.27 14.89
C ARG A 243 10.04 -16.09 14.94
N PRO A 244 11.04 -15.71 15.77
CA PRO A 244 12.26 -16.50 15.93
C PRO A 244 12.02 -17.77 16.75
N ASN A 245 10.97 -17.79 17.59
CA ASN A 245 10.58 -18.93 18.42
C ASN A 245 9.07 -18.83 18.75
N PHE A 246 8.56 -19.72 19.60
CA PHE A 246 7.15 -19.76 19.96
C PHE A 246 6.67 -18.53 20.77
N LEU A 247 7.55 -17.97 21.60
CA LEU A 247 7.22 -16.93 22.59
C LEU A 247 7.21 -15.53 21.99
N GLU A 248 8.07 -15.29 21.01
CA GLU A 248 8.37 -13.96 20.53
C GLU A 248 7.87 -13.75 19.10
N GLU A 249 7.35 -12.57 18.85
CA GLU A 249 7.14 -12.03 17.51
C GLU A 249 7.85 -10.69 17.42
N TRP A 250 8.52 -10.45 16.31
CA TRP A 250 9.31 -9.25 16.08
C TRP A 250 8.84 -8.57 14.80
N ILE A 251 8.97 -7.25 14.81
CA ILE A 251 8.83 -6.42 13.60
C ILE A 251 10.12 -5.65 13.37
N TYR A 252 10.66 -5.81 12.17
CA TYR A 252 11.86 -5.15 11.68
C TYR A 252 11.51 -4.20 10.55
N PHE A 253 12.26 -3.11 10.45
CA PHE A 253 12.20 -2.13 9.37
C PHE A 253 13.58 -2.09 8.75
N VAL A 254 13.72 -2.70 7.58
CA VAL A 254 14.99 -2.81 6.84
C VAL A 254 14.92 -1.90 5.61
N ASP A 255 15.87 -1.00 5.47
CA ASP A 255 15.98 -0.14 4.30
C ASP A 255 16.16 -1.00 3.03
N ALA A 256 15.26 -0.84 2.07
CA ALA A 256 15.20 -1.68 0.87
C ALA A 256 16.26 -1.30 -0.18
N THR A 257 17.06 -0.24 0.07
CA THR A 257 18.13 0.21 -0.83
C THR A 257 19.51 -0.29 -0.40
N ASN A 258 19.72 -0.52 0.89
CA ASN A 258 21.05 -0.81 1.45
C ASN A 258 21.07 -1.89 2.54
N GLY A 259 19.91 -2.40 2.98
CA GLY A 259 19.83 -3.45 3.99
C GLY A 259 20.02 -2.98 5.44
N ASN A 260 20.15 -1.68 5.69
CA ASN A 260 20.30 -1.16 7.06
C ASN A 260 19.01 -1.40 7.87
N ILE A 261 19.16 -1.90 9.10
CA ILE A 261 18.05 -2.06 10.04
C ILE A 261 17.76 -0.68 10.65
N LEU A 262 16.69 -0.03 10.18
CA LEU A 262 16.25 1.29 10.62
C LEU A 262 15.57 1.25 11.99
N LYS A 263 14.83 0.16 12.26
CA LYS A 263 14.13 -0.06 13.52
C LYS A 263 13.87 -1.56 13.72
N LYS A 264 13.85 -2.00 14.98
CA LYS A 264 13.38 -3.32 15.40
C LYS A 264 12.68 -3.22 16.74
N GLN A 265 11.65 -4.04 16.95
CA GLN A 265 10.96 -4.15 18.24
C GLN A 265 10.24 -5.49 18.34
N THR A 266 10.10 -6.01 19.56
CA THR A 266 9.22 -7.14 19.86
C THR A 266 7.76 -6.68 19.83
N ILE A 267 6.90 -7.47 19.22
CA ILE A 267 5.45 -7.40 19.40
C ILE A 267 5.16 -8.18 20.68
N LEU A 268 5.33 -7.52 21.83
CA LEU A 268 4.81 -8.08 23.08
C LEU A 268 3.28 -8.13 22.93
N ASN A 269 2.69 -9.31 23.17
CA ASN A 269 1.25 -9.53 23.21
C ASN A 269 0.60 -8.42 24.06
N THR A 270 0.07 -7.39 23.40
CA THR A 270 -0.59 -6.27 24.07
C THR A 270 -2.02 -6.72 24.36
N MET A 271 -2.15 -7.72 25.23
CA MET A 271 -3.42 -8.24 25.78
C MET A 271 -3.42 -8.09 27.31
N ALA A 272 -2.79 -7.03 27.81
CA ALA A 272 -2.87 -6.63 29.21
C ALA A 272 -2.60 -5.13 29.35
N ARG A 273 -3.54 -4.29 28.93
CA ARG A 273 -3.84 -2.97 29.52
C ARG A 273 -5.29 -2.61 29.27
#